data_AF-A0A969KGS0-F1
#
_entry.id   AF-A0A969KGS0-F1
#
_cell.length_a   1.000
_cell.length_b   1.000
_cell.length_c   1.000
_cell.angle_alpha   90.00
_cell.angle_beta   90.00
_cell.angle_gamma   90.00
#
_symmetry.space_group_name_H-M   'P 1'
#
loop_
_entity.id
_entity.type
_entity.pdbx_description
1 polymer ?
#
loop_
_entity_poly.entity_id
_entity_poly.type
_entity_poly.pdbx_seq_one_letter_code
_entity_poly.pdbx_strand_id
1 'polypeptide(L)'
;MVPHLNDIFRASGLPFYGSGVWLGGAIAIILALGLRGNQLSLWGINLIAMILFTAIVLYPMSTLVDQLRQLPIREMATVMKEVKQTDEEIWSVGFKKPSLSFYTQMPIRFFNTQYALKDYISNHEVETPQVLWMSRDKYLKKFGLTPTPDQLIATKGVYYLFRFDRDLVQNLELAPQEPS
;
A
#
# COMPACT_ATOMS: atom_id res chain seq x y z
N MET A 1 -5.09 1.96 -5.18
CA MET A 1 -5.78 0.66 -5.02
C MET A 1 -4.85 -0.33 -4.37
N VAL A 2 -5.38 -1.20 -3.50
CA VAL A 2 -4.65 -2.37 -2.99
C VAL A 2 -4.79 -3.47 -4.06
N PRO A 3 -3.69 -3.98 -4.64
CA PRO A 3 -3.76 -5.06 -5.64
C PRO A 3 -4.45 -6.29 -5.03
N HIS A 4 -5.20 -7.03 -5.84
CA HIS A 4 -5.87 -8.28 -5.43
C HIS A 4 -6.86 -8.17 -4.26
N LEU A 5 -7.28 -6.96 -3.88
CA LEU A 5 -8.23 -6.78 -2.78
C LEU A 5 -9.53 -7.56 -3.00
N ASN A 6 -10.02 -7.61 -4.24
CA ASN A 6 -11.24 -8.34 -4.60
C ASN A 6 -11.07 -9.85 -4.42
N ASP A 7 -9.90 -10.40 -4.79
CA ASP A 7 -9.61 -11.82 -4.67
C ASP A 7 -9.52 -12.23 -3.19
N ILE A 8 -8.84 -11.41 -2.39
CA ILE A 8 -8.70 -11.63 -0.95
C ILE A 8 -10.03 -11.44 -0.23
N PHE A 9 -10.84 -10.45 -0.63
CA PHE A 9 -12.18 -10.25 -0.09
C PHE A 9 -13.08 -11.45 -0.38
N ARG A 10 -13.03 -12.00 -1.60
CA ARG A 10 -13.78 -13.23 -1.95
C ARG A 10 -13.32 -14.44 -1.14
N ALA A 11 -12.01 -14.61 -0.97
CA ALA A 11 -11.43 -15.72 -0.21
C ALA A 11 -11.68 -15.62 1.31
N SER A 12 -11.87 -14.41 1.85
CA SER A 12 -12.01 -14.16 3.29
C SER A 12 -13.31 -14.69 3.92
N GLY A 13 -14.29 -15.13 3.12
CA GLY A 13 -15.61 -15.54 3.61
C GLY A 13 -16.50 -14.38 4.08
N LEU A 14 -15.98 -13.16 4.17
CA LEU A 14 -16.74 -11.96 4.55
C LEU A 14 -18.01 -11.73 3.69
N PRO A 15 -18.00 -11.98 2.36
CA PRO A 15 -19.23 -11.89 1.57
C PRO A 15 -20.31 -12.87 2.04
N PHE A 16 -19.93 -14.09 2.41
CA PHE A 16 -20.88 -15.11 2.87
C PHE A 16 -21.53 -14.72 4.20
N TYR A 17 -20.73 -14.26 5.17
CA TYR A 17 -21.25 -13.76 6.44
C TYR A 17 -22.13 -12.52 6.25
N GLY A 18 -21.73 -11.59 5.39
CA GLY A 18 -22.52 -10.41 5.06
C GLY A 18 -23.87 -10.75 4.45
N SER A 19 -23.91 -11.68 3.50
CA SER A 19 -25.16 -12.19 2.94
C SER A 19 -26.04 -12.84 4.00
N GLY A 20 -25.45 -13.62 4.92
CA GLY A 20 -26.18 -14.23 6.03
C GLY A 20 -26.83 -13.21 6.97
N VAL A 21 -26.12 -12.14 7.32
CA VAL A 21 -26.65 -11.06 8.16
C VAL A 21 -27.85 -10.37 7.50
N TRP A 22 -27.72 -10.01 6.21
CA TRP A 22 -28.80 -9.35 5.48
C TRP A 22 -30.00 -10.27 5.24
N LEU A 23 -29.76 -11.55 4.91
CA LEU A 23 -30.83 -12.53 4.74
C LEU A 23 -31.59 -12.75 6.06
N GLY A 24 -30.87 -12.90 7.18
CA GLY A 24 -31.48 -13.02 8.51
C GLY A 24 -32.29 -11.78 8.89
N GLY A 25 -31.77 -10.58 8.63
CA GLY A 25 -32.48 -9.33 8.84
C GLY A 25 -33.76 -9.23 7.99
N ALA A 26 -33.69 -9.62 6.71
CA ALA A 26 -34.85 -9.62 5.82
C ALA A 26 -35.94 -10.60 6.28
N ILE A 27 -35.57 -11.81 6.68
CA ILE A 27 -36.51 -12.80 7.23
C ILE A 27 -37.16 -12.26 8.51
N ALA A 28 -36.38 -11.66 9.41
CA ALA A 28 -36.91 -11.07 10.65
C ALA A 28 -37.90 -9.93 10.38
N ILE A 29 -37.63 -9.07 9.38
CA ILE A 29 -38.56 -8.02 8.94
C ILE A 29 -39.85 -8.63 8.39
N ILE A 30 -39.78 -9.66 7.54
CA ILE A 30 -40.95 -10.33 6.98
C ILE A 30 -41.81 -10.96 8.09
N LEU A 31 -41.19 -11.62 9.05
CA LEU A 31 -41.88 -12.20 10.21
C LEU A 31 -42.53 -11.12 11.08
N ALA A 32 -41.83 -10.02 11.34
CA ALA A 32 -42.38 -8.90 12.10
C ALA A 32 -43.60 -8.28 11.39
N LEU A 33 -43.56 -8.14 10.06
CA LEU A 33 -44.73 -7.68 9.29
C LEU A 33 -45.90 -8.66 9.37
N GLY A 34 -45.64 -9.97 9.22
CA GLY A 34 -46.67 -11.02 9.34
C GLY A 34 -47.31 -11.09 10.73
N LEU A 35 -46.56 -10.75 11.78
CA LEU A 35 -47.03 -10.69 13.16
C LEU A 35 -47.61 -9.33 13.57
N ARG A 36 -47.88 -8.42 12.61
CA ARG A 36 -48.37 -7.05 12.84
C ARG A 36 -47.46 -6.23 13.76
N GLY A 37 -46.16 -6.45 13.66
CA GLY A 37 -45.13 -5.65 14.33
C GLY A 37 -45.28 -4.16 13.99
N ASN A 38 -44.98 -3.31 14.96
CA ASN A 38 -45.04 -1.87 14.79
C ASN A 38 -43.81 -1.34 14.01
N GLN A 39 -43.89 -0.08 13.58
CA GLN A 39 -42.81 0.56 12.82
C GLN A 39 -41.48 0.58 13.59
N LEU A 40 -41.53 0.73 14.92
CA LEU A 40 -40.35 0.68 15.80
C LEU A 40 -39.64 -0.67 15.74
N SER A 41 -40.38 -1.78 15.69
CA SER A 41 -39.81 -3.12 15.59
C SER A 41 -39.06 -3.32 14.27
N LEU A 42 -39.61 -2.83 13.15
CA LEU A 42 -38.96 -2.92 11.84
C LEU A 42 -37.66 -2.12 11.79
N TRP A 43 -37.68 -0.89 12.32
CA TRP A 43 -36.48 -0.07 12.44
C TRP A 43 -35.44 -0.71 13.36
N GLY A 44 -35.87 -1.30 14.47
CA GLY A 44 -34.99 -2.01 15.41
C GLY A 44 -34.28 -3.20 14.75
N ILE A 45 -35.01 -4.03 14.00
CA ILE A 45 -34.45 -5.18 13.28
C ILE A 45 -33.43 -4.72 12.24
N ASN A 46 -33.75 -3.68 11.46
CA ASN A 46 -32.82 -3.14 10.47
C ASN A 46 -31.57 -2.55 11.12
N LEU A 47 -31.72 -1.81 12.23
CA LEU A 47 -30.59 -1.26 12.98
C LEU A 47 -29.68 -2.37 13.51
N ILE A 48 -30.26 -3.44 14.07
CA ILE A 48 -29.51 -4.61 14.54
C ILE A 48 -28.76 -5.27 13.38
N ALA A 49 -29.42 -5.49 12.24
CA ALA A 49 -28.78 -6.05 11.05
C ALA A 49 -27.61 -5.18 10.57
N MET A 50 -27.76 -3.85 10.57
CA MET A 50 -26.71 -2.91 10.21
C MET A 50 -25.53 -2.95 11.18
N ILE A 51 -25.79 -3.02 12.49
CA ILE A 51 -24.75 -3.14 13.52
C ILE A 51 -23.98 -4.46 13.33
N LEU A 52 -24.70 -5.58 13.17
CA LEU A 52 -24.10 -6.89 12.93
C LEU A 52 -23.27 -6.90 11.65
N PHE A 53 -23.77 -6.32 10.57
CA PHE A 53 -23.03 -6.22 9.31
C PHE A 53 -21.75 -5.39 9.47
N THR A 54 -21.84 -4.28 10.20
CA THR A 54 -20.66 -3.43 10.46
C THR A 54 -19.61 -4.17 11.28
N ALA A 55 -20.03 -4.87 12.34
CA ALA A 55 -19.14 -5.60 13.23
C ALA A 55 -18.51 -6.84 12.57
N ILE A 56 -19.29 -7.59 11.79
CA ILE A 56 -18.87 -8.89 11.23
C ILE A 56 -18.23 -8.75 9.84
N VAL A 57 -18.53 -7.68 9.10
CA VAL A 57 -18.04 -7.49 7.73
C VAL A 57 -17.12 -6.28 7.63
N LEU A 58 -17.60 -5.09 7.98
CA LEU A 58 -16.81 -3.87 7.75
C LEU A 58 -15.56 -3.81 8.63
N TYR A 59 -15.68 -4.15 9.91
CA TYR A 59 -14.56 -4.14 10.84
C TYR A 59 -13.43 -5.11 10.44
N PRO A 60 -13.68 -6.42 10.21
CA PRO A 60 -12.61 -7.31 9.73
C PRO A 60 -12.12 -6.95 8.33
N MET A 61 -12.95 -6.36 7.48
CA MET A 61 -12.50 -5.88 6.18
C MET A 61 -11.49 -4.73 6.31
N SER A 62 -11.70 -3.79 7.25
CA SER A 62 -10.77 -2.67 7.45
C SER A 62 -9.43 -3.15 7.98
N THR A 63 -9.42 -4.10 8.92
CA THR A 63 -8.18 -4.68 9.45
C THR A 63 -7.41 -5.46 8.37
N LEU A 64 -8.12 -6.20 7.51
CA LEU A 64 -7.52 -6.92 6.40
C LEU A 64 -6.91 -5.95 5.36
N VAL A 65 -7.61 -4.87 5.00
CA VAL A 65 -7.08 -3.82 4.12
C VAL A 65 -5.83 -3.19 4.74
N ASP A 66 -5.86 -2.88 6.03
CA ASP A 66 -4.72 -2.27 6.71
C ASP A 66 -3.51 -3.21 6.76
N GLN A 67 -3.72 -4.50 7.03
CA GLN A 67 -2.67 -5.51 6.96
C GLN A 67 -2.04 -5.56 5.56
N LEU A 68 -2.84 -5.58 4.50
CA LEU A 68 -2.33 -5.59 3.12
C LEU A 68 -1.56 -4.32 2.75
N ARG A 69 -1.82 -3.20 3.44
CA ARG A 69 -1.11 -1.94 3.23
C ARG A 69 0.20 -1.86 4.02
N GLN A 70 0.25 -2.47 5.19
CA GLN A 70 1.40 -2.38 6.10
C GLN A 70 2.41 -3.53 5.90
N LEU A 71 1.93 -4.74 5.62
CA LEU A 71 2.77 -5.93 5.47
C LEU A 71 3.86 -5.76 4.40
N PRO A 72 3.58 -5.25 3.18
CA PRO A 72 4.61 -5.10 2.16
C PRO A 72 5.72 -4.13 2.57
N ILE A 73 5.40 -3.12 3.40
CA ILE A 73 6.39 -2.15 3.90
C ILE A 73 7.30 -2.82 4.92
N ARG A 74 6.73 -3.66 5.81
CA ARG A 74 7.51 -4.41 6.80
C ARG A 74 8.44 -5.41 6.14
N GLU A 75 7.92 -6.19 5.20
CA GLU A 75 8.73 -7.15 4.44
C GLU A 75 9.83 -6.44 3.65
N MET A 76 9.52 -5.31 3.01
CA MET A 76 10.53 -4.53 2.29
C MET A 76 11.60 -3.98 3.25
N ALA A 77 11.21 -3.51 4.43
CA ALA A 77 12.16 -3.04 5.42
C ALA A 77 13.11 -4.14 5.90
N THR A 78 12.62 -5.39 6.04
CA THR A 78 13.46 -6.54 6.36
C THR A 78 14.47 -6.81 5.24
N VAL A 79 14.02 -6.86 3.98
CA VAL A 79 14.93 -7.06 2.83
C VAL A 79 15.97 -5.94 2.74
N MET A 80 15.56 -4.69 2.97
CA MET A 80 16.49 -3.56 2.99
C MET A 80 17.58 -3.72 4.06
N LYS A 81 17.25 -4.25 5.25
CA LYS A 81 18.26 -4.52 6.28
C LYS A 81 19.23 -5.62 5.88
N GLU A 82 18.74 -6.65 5.21
CA GLU A 82 19.55 -7.82 4.80
C GLU A 82 20.47 -7.50 3.63
N VAL A 83 20.00 -6.71 2.66
CA VAL A 83 20.72 -6.48 1.40
C VAL A 83 21.60 -5.23 1.44
N LYS A 84 21.37 -4.31 2.39
CA LYS A 84 22.16 -3.08 2.51
C LYS A 84 23.65 -3.38 2.70
N GLN A 85 24.48 -2.74 1.88
CA GLN A 85 25.92 -2.75 2.03
C GLN A 85 26.41 -1.63 2.97
N THR A 86 27.64 -1.75 3.47
CA THR A 86 28.29 -0.71 4.27
C THR A 86 28.31 0.62 3.48
N ASP A 87 27.92 1.71 4.13
CA ASP A 87 27.81 3.07 3.58
C ASP A 87 26.75 3.30 2.47
N GLU A 88 26.02 2.29 2.02
CA GLU A 88 24.98 2.45 0.98
C GLU A 88 23.83 3.38 1.45
N GLU A 89 23.54 4.42 0.67
CA GLU A 89 22.40 5.30 0.94
C GLU A 89 21.08 4.64 0.50
N ILE A 90 20.00 4.87 1.27
CA ILE A 90 18.66 4.38 0.93
C ILE A 90 17.79 5.56 0.49
N TRP A 91 17.30 5.50 -0.75
CA TRP A 91 16.43 6.51 -1.34
C TRP A 91 15.03 5.96 -1.58
N SER A 92 14.02 6.73 -1.18
CA SER A 92 12.62 6.48 -1.50
C SER A 92 12.15 7.54 -2.49
N VAL A 93 11.89 7.15 -3.74
CA VAL A 93 11.62 8.08 -4.83
C VAL A 93 10.17 8.00 -5.32
N GLY A 94 9.58 9.16 -5.53
CA GLY A 94 8.20 9.38 -5.94
C GLY A 94 7.20 9.34 -4.79
N PHE A 95 7.61 8.98 -3.58
CA PHE A 95 6.74 9.00 -2.41
C PHE A 95 7.49 9.09 -1.09
N LYS A 96 6.80 9.65 -0.08
CA LYS A 96 7.22 9.63 1.31
C LYS A 96 6.45 8.58 2.10
N LYS A 97 7.17 7.64 2.72
CA LYS A 97 6.60 6.68 3.69
C LYS A 97 7.43 6.70 4.98
N PRO A 98 7.03 7.52 5.98
CA PRO A 98 7.75 7.60 7.26
C PRO A 98 7.80 6.27 8.00
N SER A 99 6.81 5.39 7.81
CA SER A 99 6.82 4.05 8.39
C SER A 99 8.01 3.20 7.91
N LEU A 100 8.56 3.49 6.74
CA LEU A 100 9.71 2.75 6.21
C LEU A 100 10.95 3.00 7.07
N SER A 101 11.26 4.26 7.42
CA SER A 101 12.41 4.58 8.28
C SER A 101 12.25 4.01 9.69
N PHE A 102 11.02 3.91 10.18
CA PHE A 102 10.73 3.27 11.47
C PHE A 102 11.05 1.76 11.44
N TYR A 103 10.59 1.03 10.42
CA TYR A 103 10.83 -0.41 10.33
C TYR A 103 12.26 -0.77 9.91
N THR A 104 12.89 0.03 9.04
CA THR A 104 14.30 -0.16 8.64
C THR A 104 15.27 0.26 9.74
N GLN A 105 14.87 1.14 10.66
CA GLN A 105 15.75 1.74 11.67
C GLN A 105 17.00 2.40 11.05
N MET A 106 16.88 2.85 9.81
CA MET A 106 17.96 3.46 9.02
C MET A 106 17.49 4.79 8.44
N PRO A 107 18.41 5.75 8.22
CA PRO A 107 18.07 6.99 7.55
C PRO A 107 17.63 6.69 6.11
N ILE A 108 16.47 7.21 5.73
CA ILE A 108 15.93 7.11 4.37
C ILE A 108 15.74 8.51 3.84
N ARG A 109 16.33 8.80 2.67
CA ARG A 109 16.11 10.06 1.97
C ARG A 109 14.88 9.95 1.09
N PHE A 110 14.00 10.93 1.19
CA PHE A 110 12.72 10.92 0.47
C PHE A 110 12.73 11.98 -0.62
N PHE A 111 12.56 11.53 -1.86
CA PHE A 111 12.47 12.41 -3.02
C PHE A 111 11.07 12.30 -3.61
N ASN A 112 10.24 13.33 -3.41
CA ASN A 112 8.86 13.32 -3.91
C ASN A 112 8.80 13.60 -5.42
N THR A 113 9.80 14.27 -5.98
CA THR A 113 9.85 14.71 -7.37
C THR A 113 11.22 14.38 -7.99
N GLN A 114 11.27 14.28 -9.31
CA GLN A 114 12.52 14.10 -10.07
C GLN A 114 13.48 15.28 -9.84
N TYR A 115 12.94 16.50 -9.75
CA TYR A 115 13.74 17.70 -9.52
C TYR A 115 14.48 17.64 -8.19
N ALA A 116 13.79 17.26 -7.10
CA ALA A 116 14.43 17.15 -5.78
C ALA A 116 15.53 16.08 -5.76
N LEU A 117 15.38 15.01 -6.54
CA LEU A 117 16.40 13.98 -6.69
C LEU A 117 17.61 14.52 -7.46
N LYS A 118 17.40 15.19 -8.59
CA LYS A 118 18.49 15.78 -9.38
C LYS A 118 19.24 16.86 -8.62
N ASP A 119 18.52 17.78 -8.00
CA ASP A 119 19.08 18.86 -7.19
C ASP A 119 19.98 18.30 -6.08
N TYR A 120 19.56 17.22 -5.43
CA TYR A 120 20.36 16.54 -4.42
C TYR A 120 21.65 15.95 -5.00
N ILE A 121 21.58 15.22 -6.12
CA ILE A 121 22.74 14.59 -6.76
C ILE A 121 23.73 15.62 -7.32
N SER A 122 23.22 16.75 -7.82
CA SER A 122 24.03 17.84 -8.38
C SER A 122 24.73 18.68 -7.30
N ASN A 123 24.08 18.89 -6.15
CA ASN A 123 24.58 19.79 -5.11
C ASN A 123 25.29 19.08 -3.95
N HIS A 124 25.20 17.76 -3.85
CA HIS A 124 25.86 16.97 -2.80
C HIS A 124 26.80 15.94 -3.41
N GLU A 125 28.04 15.86 -2.90
CA GLU A 125 28.89 14.70 -3.10
C GLU A 125 28.26 13.51 -2.36
N VAL A 126 27.50 12.70 -3.07
CA VAL A 126 27.10 11.39 -2.58
C VAL A 126 28.37 10.55 -2.52
N GLU A 127 28.86 10.31 -1.31
CA GLU A 127 30.13 9.61 -1.04
C GLU A 127 30.11 8.15 -1.50
N THR A 128 28.93 7.57 -1.76
CA THR A 128 28.79 6.15 -2.07
C THR A 128 28.48 5.85 -3.53
N PRO A 129 29.16 4.85 -4.12
CA PRO A 129 29.04 4.52 -5.54
C PRO A 129 27.70 3.85 -5.88
N GLN A 130 27.08 3.18 -4.89
CA GLN A 130 25.84 2.43 -5.05
C GLN A 130 24.75 2.97 -4.13
N VAL A 131 23.52 2.99 -4.64
CA VAL A 131 22.36 3.48 -3.91
C VAL A 131 21.23 2.46 -4.00
N LEU A 132 20.60 2.23 -2.84
CA LEU A 132 19.42 1.40 -2.72
C LEU A 132 18.16 2.24 -2.96
N TRP A 133 17.49 2.01 -4.07
CA TRP A 133 16.34 2.78 -4.52
C TRP A 133 15.04 2.01 -4.29
N MET A 134 14.09 2.62 -3.57
CA MET A 134 12.72 2.14 -3.45
C MET A 134 11.73 2.99 -4.23
N SER A 135 10.91 2.36 -5.07
CA SER A 135 9.84 3.05 -5.79
C SER A 135 8.58 2.19 -5.97
N ARG A 136 7.55 2.76 -6.62
CA ARG A 136 6.35 2.06 -7.08
C ARG A 136 6.30 2.11 -8.60
N ASP A 137 5.68 1.10 -9.24
CA ASP A 137 5.55 1.02 -10.72
C ASP A 137 5.12 2.35 -11.36
N LYS A 138 4.07 2.99 -10.79
CA LYS A 138 3.56 4.27 -11.30
C LYS A 138 4.60 5.41 -11.30
N TYR A 139 5.57 5.38 -10.39
CA TYR A 139 6.64 6.38 -10.35
C TYR A 139 7.83 5.93 -11.18
N LEU A 140 8.13 4.64 -11.29
CA LEU A 140 9.18 4.18 -12.21
C LEU A 140 8.88 4.65 -13.64
N LYS A 141 7.65 4.42 -14.11
CA LYS A 141 7.17 4.91 -15.41
C LYS A 141 7.23 6.43 -15.53
N LYS A 142 6.76 7.15 -14.49
CA LYS A 142 6.77 8.63 -14.49
C LYS A 142 8.20 9.18 -14.53
N PHE A 143 9.18 8.47 -13.97
CA PHE A 143 10.58 8.88 -13.88
C PHE A 143 11.43 8.36 -15.05
N GLY A 144 10.81 7.74 -16.08
CA GLY A 144 11.54 7.17 -17.21
C GLY A 144 12.43 5.99 -16.83
N LEU A 145 12.25 5.45 -15.63
CA LEU A 145 13.04 4.34 -15.09
C LEU A 145 12.39 3.03 -15.51
N THR A 146 13.06 2.33 -16.43
CA THR A 146 12.73 0.94 -16.74
C THR A 146 13.74 0.10 -15.98
N PRO A 147 13.35 -0.53 -14.86
CA PRO A 147 14.30 -1.34 -14.12
C PRO A 147 14.72 -2.56 -14.93
N THR A 148 16.02 -2.70 -15.15
CA THR A 148 16.59 -3.92 -15.73
C THR A 148 16.44 -5.06 -14.71
N PRO A 149 16.12 -6.30 -15.13
CA PRO A 149 15.98 -7.43 -14.21
C PRO A 149 17.20 -7.63 -13.30
N ASP A 150 18.39 -7.30 -13.79
CA ASP A 150 19.66 -7.46 -13.08
C ASP A 150 19.83 -6.48 -11.91
N GLN A 151 19.05 -5.40 -11.88
CA GLN A 151 19.09 -4.35 -10.85
C GLN A 151 17.96 -4.51 -9.82
N LEU A 152 17.00 -5.41 -10.06
CA LEU A 152 15.89 -5.67 -9.15
C LEU A 152 16.33 -6.60 -8.03
N ILE A 153 16.37 -6.08 -6.81
CA ILE A 153 16.67 -6.88 -5.61
C ILE A 153 15.41 -7.62 -5.14
N ALA A 154 14.30 -6.90 -5.02
CA ALA A 154 13.08 -7.47 -4.46
C ALA A 154 11.82 -6.70 -4.87
N THR A 155 10.72 -7.42 -4.91
CA THR A 155 9.37 -6.87 -5.08
C THR A 155 8.50 -7.33 -3.91
N LYS A 156 7.85 -6.38 -3.22
CA LYS A 156 6.89 -6.66 -2.14
C LYS A 156 5.64 -5.80 -2.32
N GLY A 157 4.52 -6.45 -2.63
CA GLY A 157 3.26 -5.76 -2.96
C GLY A 157 3.43 -4.82 -4.17
N VAL A 158 3.21 -3.52 -3.97
CA VAL A 158 3.37 -2.49 -5.00
C VAL A 158 4.76 -1.83 -5.01
N TYR A 159 5.66 -2.29 -4.15
CA TYR A 159 6.96 -1.69 -3.94
C TYR A 159 8.06 -2.53 -4.59
N TYR A 160 8.98 -1.80 -5.20
CA TYR A 160 10.15 -2.37 -5.86
C TYR A 160 11.40 -1.80 -5.21
N LEU A 161 12.40 -2.65 -5.05
CA LEU A 161 13.71 -2.32 -4.52
C LEU A 161 14.76 -2.60 -5.58
N PHE A 162 15.53 -1.57 -5.90
CA PHE A 162 16.58 -1.63 -6.91
C PHE A 162 17.91 -1.21 -6.30
N ARG A 163 18.99 -1.67 -6.94
CA ARG A 163 20.32 -1.14 -6.73
C ARG A 163 20.81 -0.52 -8.04
N PHE A 164 21.23 0.73 -7.94
CA PHE A 164 21.80 1.47 -9.07
C PHE A 164 23.16 2.03 -8.70
N ASP A 165 24.06 2.05 -9.68
CA ASP A 165 25.24 2.88 -9.62
C ASP A 165 24.86 4.35 -9.80
N ARG A 166 25.52 5.25 -9.07
CA ARG A 166 25.26 6.70 -9.08
C ARG A 166 25.24 7.27 -10.51
N ASP A 167 26.17 6.83 -11.35
CA ASP A 167 26.35 7.35 -12.70
C ASP A 167 25.13 7.10 -13.59
N LEU A 168 24.44 5.99 -13.37
CA LEU A 168 23.18 5.69 -14.07
C LEU A 168 22.05 6.63 -13.64
N VAL A 169 22.05 7.07 -12.38
CA VAL A 169 21.04 7.99 -11.86
C VAL A 169 21.29 9.42 -12.35
N GLN A 170 22.55 9.84 -12.45
CA GLN A 170 22.92 11.18 -12.93
C GLN A 170 22.51 11.39 -14.40
N ASN A 171 22.53 10.31 -15.19
CA ASN A 171 22.16 10.31 -16.60
C ASN A 171 20.66 10.12 -16.87
N LEU A 172 19.81 10.04 -15.84
CA LEU A 172 18.37 9.93 -16.04
C LEU A 172 17.81 11.18 -16.72
N GLU A 173 17.29 11.03 -17.93
CA GLU A 173 16.55 12.08 -18.61
C GLU A 173 15.26 12.39 -17.84
N LEU A 174 15.00 13.69 -17.58
CA LEU A 174 13.76 14.10 -16.94
C LEU A 174 12.61 13.84 -17.90
N ALA A 175 11.67 12.99 -17.51
CA ALA A 175 10.42 12.90 -18.24
C ALA A 175 9.72 14.28 -18.18
N PRO A 176 9.19 14.79 -19.30
CA PRO A 176 8.49 16.07 -19.31
C PRO A 176 7.36 16.06 -18.28
N GLN A 177 7.28 17.13 -17.47
CA GLN A 177 6.28 17.22 -16.42
C GLN A 177 4.88 17.30 -17.04
N GLU A 178 3.99 16.38 -16.69
CA GLU A 178 2.56 16.64 -16.87
C GLU A 178 2.15 17.79 -15.95
N PRO A 179 1.52 18.85 -16.47
CA PRO A 179 1.02 19.96 -15.68
C PRO A 179 -0.04 19.45 -14.69
N SER A 180 0.11 19.91 -13.44
CA SER A 180 -0.76 19.65 -12.29
C SER A 180 -2.20 20.08 -12.49
#